data_AF-A0A523VJG1-F1
#
_entry.id   AF-A0A523VJG1-F1
#
_cell.length_a   1.000
_cell.length_b   1.000
_cell.length_c   1.000
_cell.angle_alpha   90.00
_cell.angle_beta   90.00
_cell.angle_gamma   90.00
#
_symmetry.space_group_name_H-M   'P 1'
#
loop_
_entity.id
_entity.type
_entity.pdbx_description
1 polymer ?
#
loop_
_entity_poly.entity_id
_entity_poly.type
_entity_poly.pdbx_seq_one_letter_code
_entity_poly.pdbx_strand_id
1 'polypeptide(L)'
;MIKTSFLKAQAVDFVEKRSLQLRAYEIKKGDTSKAMKRALKILKQAWTRGEIHEAKKVALAEFDKVNVDLDRDTIKIGLVGEFYLLLEPFSNFDIEEYLGRRGVYLERSVYMTDWVNPSAKNPVFGVPEKEVTETASKYLAHFVGGEGQPTIGHTIHFARHGFDGIVHLFPFTCMPEIIAESILPKVTKDLDIPMLTLVIDEQSGRAGTITRLEAFIDLLKSRKKIKQTQGTKESVLCKAI
;
A
#
# COMPACT_ATOMS: atom_id res chain seq x y z
N MET A 1 1.73 22.52 -21.11
CA MET A 1 1.43 21.10 -21.40
C MET A 1 1.89 20.18 -20.27
N ILE A 2 3.20 20.09 -19.96
CA ILE A 2 3.76 19.18 -18.93
C ILE A 2 3.11 19.35 -17.53
N LYS A 3 3.01 20.59 -17.02
CA LYS A 3 2.40 20.86 -15.70
C LYS A 3 0.93 20.39 -15.61
N THR A 4 0.19 20.44 -16.72
CA THR A 4 -1.21 20.04 -16.76
C THR A 4 -1.34 18.52 -16.79
N SER A 5 -0.52 17.84 -17.59
CA SER A 5 -0.46 16.37 -17.63
C SER A 5 -0.06 15.79 -16.27
N PHE A 6 0.89 16.40 -15.57
CA PHE A 6 1.30 15.97 -14.23
C PHE A 6 0.15 16.07 -13.21
N LEU A 7 -0.64 17.15 -13.23
CA LEU A 7 -1.82 17.28 -12.36
C LEU A 7 -2.87 16.20 -12.63
N LYS A 8 -3.06 15.83 -13.91
CA LYS A 8 -3.97 14.74 -14.29
C LYS A 8 -3.47 13.40 -13.79
N ALA A 9 -2.18 13.11 -13.94
CA ALA A 9 -1.55 11.90 -13.40
C ALA A 9 -1.70 11.82 -11.87
N GLN A 10 -1.49 12.94 -11.17
CA GLN A 10 -1.65 12.97 -9.72
C GLN A 10 -3.11 12.73 -9.31
N ALA A 11 -4.08 13.25 -10.07
CA ALA A 11 -5.48 12.94 -9.83
C ALA A 11 -5.80 11.45 -10.01
N VAL A 12 -5.16 10.78 -10.98
CA VAL A 12 -5.25 9.32 -11.15
C VAL A 12 -4.69 8.59 -9.93
N ASP A 13 -3.50 8.97 -9.45
CA ASP A 13 -2.89 8.35 -8.26
C ASP A 13 -3.79 8.45 -7.02
N PHE A 14 -4.48 9.58 -6.80
CA PHE A 14 -5.45 9.74 -5.71
C PHE A 14 -6.67 8.82 -5.88
N VAL A 15 -7.16 8.64 -7.11
CA VAL A 15 -8.26 7.72 -7.42
C VAL A 15 -7.84 6.27 -7.18
N GLU A 16 -6.63 5.90 -7.57
CA GLU A 16 -6.05 4.58 -7.30
C GLU A 16 -5.89 4.31 -5.80
N LYS A 17 -5.32 5.26 -5.06
CA LYS A 17 -5.22 5.21 -3.58
C LYS A 17 -6.59 4.99 -2.94
N ARG A 18 -7.60 5.77 -3.35
CA ARG A 18 -8.96 5.64 -2.81
C ARG A 18 -9.55 4.27 -3.13
N SER A 19 -9.34 3.76 -4.34
CA SER A 19 -9.82 2.44 -4.75
C SER A 19 -9.19 1.32 -3.93
N LEU A 20 -7.88 1.40 -3.68
CA LEU A 20 -7.14 0.43 -2.86
C LEU A 20 -7.71 0.31 -1.45
N GLN A 21 -7.85 1.46 -0.79
CA GLN A 21 -8.26 1.55 0.61
C GLN A 21 -9.74 1.18 0.81
N LEU A 22 -10.62 1.58 -0.12
CA LEU A 22 -12.06 1.34 0.02
C LEU A 22 -12.48 -0.10 -0.29
N ARG A 23 -11.75 -0.78 -1.19
CA ARG A 23 -12.14 -2.12 -1.70
C ARG A 23 -12.30 -3.16 -0.60
N ALA A 24 -11.52 -3.06 0.48
CA ALA A 24 -11.61 -3.97 1.62
C ALA A 24 -12.99 -3.95 2.32
N TYR A 25 -13.67 -2.81 2.25
CA TYR A 25 -14.93 -2.57 2.95
C TYR A 25 -16.16 -2.75 2.05
N GLU A 26 -15.98 -3.02 0.75
CA GLU A 26 -17.12 -3.18 -0.15
C GLU A 26 -18.01 -4.35 0.29
N ILE A 27 -19.32 -4.12 0.31
CA ILE A 27 -20.31 -5.15 0.61
C ILE A 27 -20.49 -6.05 -0.62
N LYS A 28 -20.62 -5.43 -1.80
CA LYS A 28 -20.73 -6.14 -3.07
C LYS A 28 -19.40 -6.10 -3.82
N LYS A 29 -18.80 -7.29 -3.99
CA LYS A 29 -17.50 -7.45 -4.63
C LYS A 29 -17.47 -6.82 -6.04
N GLY A 30 -16.43 -6.04 -6.30
CA GLY A 30 -16.16 -5.38 -7.56
C GLY A 30 -16.86 -4.03 -7.75
N ASP A 31 -17.67 -3.55 -6.80
CA ASP A 31 -18.31 -2.24 -6.92
C ASP A 31 -17.29 -1.10 -6.81
N THR A 32 -16.25 -1.26 -5.99
CA THR A 32 -15.11 -0.32 -5.94
C THR A 32 -14.37 -0.28 -7.28
N SER A 33 -14.13 -1.44 -7.90
CA SER A 33 -13.47 -1.52 -9.22
C SER A 33 -14.32 -0.88 -10.33
N LYS A 34 -15.66 -0.96 -10.25
CA LYS A 34 -16.56 -0.23 -11.16
C LYS A 34 -16.50 1.27 -10.92
N ALA A 35 -16.46 1.71 -9.66
CA ALA A 35 -16.31 3.13 -9.31
C ALA A 35 -14.99 3.70 -9.84
N MET A 36 -13.88 2.99 -9.66
CA MET A 36 -12.58 3.34 -10.23
C MET A 36 -12.65 3.48 -11.76
N LYS A 37 -13.28 2.53 -12.47
CA LYS A 37 -13.46 2.63 -13.94
C LYS A 37 -14.27 3.87 -14.35
N ARG A 38 -15.27 4.28 -13.58
CA ARG A 38 -16.02 5.53 -13.84
C ARG A 38 -15.18 6.76 -13.55
N ALA A 39 -14.47 6.78 -12.43
CA ALA A 39 -13.55 7.84 -12.03
C ALA A 39 -12.47 8.11 -13.10
N LEU A 40 -11.84 7.05 -13.64
CA LEU A 40 -10.86 7.15 -14.71
C LEU A 40 -11.46 7.70 -16.01
N LYS A 41 -12.70 7.33 -16.35
CA LYS A 41 -13.42 7.90 -17.51
C LYS A 41 -13.68 9.39 -17.36
N ILE A 42 -14.03 9.86 -16.15
CA ILE A 42 -14.23 11.29 -15.85
C ILE A 42 -12.90 12.03 -16.04
N LEU A 43 -11.82 11.55 -15.42
CA LEU A 43 -10.50 12.16 -15.56
C LEU A 43 -10.02 12.20 -17.01
N LYS A 44 -10.30 11.15 -17.80
CA LYS A 44 -9.89 11.06 -19.21
C LYS A 44 -10.39 12.26 -20.02
N GLN A 45 -11.58 12.80 -19.73
CA GLN A 45 -12.19 13.90 -20.48
C GLN A 45 -11.67 15.30 -20.10
N ALA A 46 -10.92 15.44 -19.00
CA ALA A 46 -10.39 16.73 -18.55
C ALA A 46 -9.01 17.04 -19.16
N TRP A 47 -8.84 18.27 -19.67
CA TRP A 47 -7.63 18.70 -20.38
C TRP A 47 -7.03 19.99 -19.84
N THR A 48 -7.82 20.88 -19.26
CA THR A 48 -7.33 22.12 -18.62
C THR A 48 -7.10 21.95 -17.13
N ARG A 49 -6.33 22.86 -16.50
CA ARG A 49 -6.07 22.80 -15.04
C ARG A 49 -7.37 22.87 -14.22
N GLY A 50 -8.30 23.74 -14.62
CA GLY A 50 -9.61 23.89 -13.97
C GLY A 50 -10.47 22.63 -14.13
N GLU A 51 -10.55 22.09 -15.35
CA GLU A 51 -11.25 20.83 -15.62
C GLU A 51 -10.68 19.66 -14.82
N ILE A 52 -9.35 19.53 -14.73
CA ILE A 52 -8.70 18.44 -13.99
C ILE A 52 -9.02 18.55 -12.49
N HIS A 53 -9.02 19.77 -11.94
CA HIS A 53 -9.34 20.00 -10.53
C HIS A 53 -10.78 19.58 -10.21
N GLU A 54 -11.75 20.00 -11.03
CA GLU A 54 -13.14 19.60 -10.84
C GLU A 54 -13.35 18.11 -11.13
N ALA A 55 -12.74 17.59 -12.20
CA ALA A 55 -12.81 16.17 -12.54
C ALA A 55 -12.24 15.29 -11.43
N LYS A 56 -11.16 15.71 -10.75
CA LYS A 56 -10.62 14.99 -9.58
C LYS A 56 -11.67 14.88 -8.46
N LYS A 57 -12.35 15.98 -8.13
CA LYS A 57 -13.40 15.98 -7.08
C LYS A 57 -14.53 15.02 -7.46
N VAL A 58 -15.06 15.15 -8.69
CA VAL A 58 -16.16 14.31 -9.19
C VAL A 58 -15.74 12.84 -9.27
N ALA A 59 -14.52 12.56 -9.73
CA ALA A 59 -13.97 11.21 -9.80
C ALA A 59 -13.82 10.57 -8.41
N LEU A 60 -13.39 11.32 -7.40
CA LEU A 60 -13.32 10.81 -6.02
C LEU A 60 -14.72 10.59 -5.41
N ALA A 61 -15.71 11.43 -5.75
CA ALA A 61 -17.09 11.27 -5.32
C ALA A 61 -17.79 10.02 -5.89
N GLU A 62 -17.24 9.38 -6.94
CA GLU A 62 -17.75 8.09 -7.43
C GLU A 62 -17.63 6.97 -6.39
N PHE A 63 -16.67 7.09 -5.47
CA PHE A 63 -16.44 6.11 -4.41
C PHE A 63 -17.46 6.22 -3.27
N ASP A 64 -18.06 7.39 -3.05
CA ASP A 64 -19.09 7.60 -2.02
C ASP A 64 -20.41 6.87 -2.36
N LYS A 65 -20.55 6.46 -3.62
CA LYS A 65 -21.68 5.66 -4.13
C LYS A 65 -21.50 4.16 -3.86
N VAL A 66 -20.33 3.73 -3.38
CA VAL A 66 -20.06 2.32 -3.08
C VAL A 66 -20.63 2.00 -1.70
N ASN A 67 -21.48 0.98 -1.63
CA ASN A 67 -22.00 0.52 -0.35
C ASN A 67 -20.90 -0.26 0.40
N VAL A 68 -20.54 0.23 1.59
CA VAL A 68 -19.42 -0.25 2.39
C VAL A 68 -19.82 -0.57 3.82
N ASP A 69 -19.14 -1.55 4.38
CA ASP A 69 -19.20 -1.95 5.78
C ASP A 69 -17.89 -1.50 6.44
N LEU A 70 -17.91 -0.31 7.05
CA LEU A 70 -16.74 0.29 7.70
C LEU A 70 -16.46 -0.30 9.08
N ASP A 71 -17.41 -1.01 9.67
CA ASP A 71 -17.25 -1.70 10.96
C ASP A 71 -16.54 -3.05 10.82
N ARG A 72 -16.32 -3.51 9.59
CA ARG A 72 -15.60 -4.75 9.28
C ARG A 72 -14.19 -4.74 9.87
N ASP A 73 -13.90 -5.74 10.71
CA ASP A 73 -12.54 -6.00 11.18
C ASP A 73 -11.67 -6.54 10.03
N THR A 74 -10.90 -5.65 9.42
CA THR A 74 -10.02 -5.93 8.27
C THR A 74 -8.56 -6.09 8.68
N ILE A 75 -7.81 -6.89 7.93
CA ILE A 75 -6.35 -6.91 8.00
C ILE A 75 -5.80 -5.77 7.15
N LYS A 76 -4.90 -4.97 7.72
CA LYS A 76 -4.20 -3.87 7.03
C LYS A 76 -2.81 -4.30 6.61
N ILE A 77 -2.53 -4.26 5.31
CA ILE A 77 -1.22 -4.61 4.75
C ILE A 77 -0.62 -3.40 4.03
N GLY A 78 0.63 -3.10 4.37
CA GLY A 78 1.46 -2.15 3.64
C GLY A 78 2.20 -2.86 2.52
N LEU A 79 2.12 -2.34 1.29
CA LEU A 79 2.89 -2.80 0.15
C LEU A 79 4.13 -1.92 0.00
N VAL A 80 5.31 -2.53 0.07
CA VAL A 80 6.61 -1.87 -0.07
C VAL A 80 7.47 -2.58 -1.10
N GLY A 81 8.49 -1.89 -1.60
CA GLY A 81 9.49 -2.43 -2.52
C GLY A 81 9.62 -1.60 -3.78
N GLU A 82 9.97 -2.28 -4.87
CA GLU A 82 10.33 -1.64 -6.15
C GLU A 82 9.11 -1.02 -6.84
N PHE A 83 9.29 0.18 -7.39
CA PHE A 83 8.19 1.01 -7.88
C PHE A 83 7.39 0.35 -9.01
N TYR A 84 8.03 -0.28 -9.98
CA TYR A 84 7.36 -0.86 -11.14
C TYR A 84 6.47 -2.03 -10.74
N LEU A 85 6.96 -2.95 -9.89
CA LEU A 85 6.13 -4.06 -9.40
C LEU A 85 4.98 -3.61 -8.50
N LEU A 86 5.11 -2.49 -7.78
CA LEU A 86 4.00 -1.93 -7.01
C LEU A 86 2.96 -1.25 -7.90
N LEU A 87 3.37 -0.65 -9.02
CA LEU A 87 2.50 0.16 -9.86
C LEU A 87 1.84 -0.60 -11.02
N GLU A 88 2.46 -1.67 -11.53
CA GLU A 88 1.94 -2.45 -12.67
C GLU A 88 1.22 -3.74 -12.22
N PRO A 89 -0.13 -3.78 -12.25
CA PRO A 89 -0.90 -4.91 -11.74
C PRO A 89 -0.59 -6.22 -12.45
N PHE A 90 -0.30 -6.17 -13.75
CA PHE A 90 0.00 -7.40 -14.51
C PHE A 90 1.26 -8.08 -13.98
N SER A 91 2.31 -7.31 -13.68
CA SER A 91 3.60 -7.82 -13.22
C SER A 91 3.57 -8.40 -11.81
N ASN A 92 2.57 -8.03 -10.99
CA ASN A 92 2.41 -8.56 -9.64
C ASN A 92 1.22 -9.53 -9.48
N PHE A 93 0.59 -9.97 -10.57
CA PHE A 93 -0.57 -10.87 -10.57
C PHE A 93 -1.87 -10.31 -9.98
N ASP A 94 -2.07 -9.00 -10.12
CA ASP A 94 -3.24 -8.25 -9.66
C ASP A 94 -3.47 -8.35 -8.14
N ILE A 95 -2.38 -8.40 -7.34
CA ILE A 95 -2.50 -8.65 -5.89
C ILE A 95 -3.40 -7.65 -5.19
N GLU A 96 -3.39 -6.38 -5.65
CA GLU A 96 -4.16 -5.30 -5.06
C GLU A 96 -5.67 -5.56 -5.15
N GLU A 97 -6.13 -5.99 -6.32
CA GLU A 97 -7.53 -6.32 -6.53
C GLU A 97 -7.87 -7.68 -5.92
N TYR A 98 -6.97 -8.67 -6.01
CA TYR A 98 -7.15 -10.00 -5.44
C TYR A 98 -7.38 -9.97 -3.93
N LEU A 99 -6.55 -9.22 -3.21
CA LEU A 99 -6.58 -9.07 -1.76
C LEU A 99 -7.71 -8.15 -1.31
N GLY A 100 -7.92 -7.02 -1.99
CA GLY A 100 -9.01 -6.11 -1.66
C GLY A 100 -10.38 -6.79 -1.74
N ARG A 101 -10.61 -7.64 -2.77
CA ARG A 101 -11.86 -8.43 -2.90
C ARG A 101 -12.03 -9.50 -1.80
N ARG A 102 -10.99 -9.77 -1.02
CA ARG A 102 -11.00 -10.66 0.16
C ARG A 102 -11.08 -9.88 1.48
N GLY A 103 -11.37 -8.58 1.41
CA GLY A 103 -11.56 -7.75 2.59
C GLY A 103 -10.25 -7.36 3.28
N VAL A 104 -9.13 -7.36 2.56
CA VAL A 104 -7.83 -6.87 3.06
C VAL A 104 -7.66 -5.42 2.66
N TYR A 105 -7.41 -4.56 3.65
CA TYR A 105 -7.05 -3.16 3.45
C TYR A 105 -5.61 -3.05 2.98
N LEU A 106 -5.40 -2.28 1.92
CA LEU A 106 -4.09 -2.09 1.31
C LEU A 106 -3.72 -0.61 1.23
N GLU A 107 -2.45 -0.34 1.49
CA GLU A 107 -1.80 0.91 1.14
C GLU A 107 -0.43 0.62 0.54
N ARG A 108 -0.12 1.24 -0.59
CA ARG A 108 1.19 1.15 -1.23
C ARG A 108 2.06 2.33 -0.82
N SER A 109 3.36 2.10 -0.69
CA SER A 109 4.30 3.16 -0.33
C SER A 109 4.74 4.04 -1.49
N VAL A 110 4.48 3.62 -2.74
CA VAL A 110 4.91 4.34 -3.95
C VAL A 110 3.71 4.66 -4.83
N TYR A 111 3.68 5.89 -5.34
CA TYR A 111 2.72 6.37 -6.34
C TYR A 111 3.51 6.99 -7.49
N MET A 112 3.03 6.86 -8.73
CA MET A 112 3.77 7.28 -9.93
C MET A 112 4.20 8.74 -9.86
N THR A 113 3.27 9.64 -9.49
CA THR A 113 3.56 11.08 -9.38
C THR A 113 4.36 11.45 -8.14
N ASP A 114 4.40 10.62 -7.11
CA ASP A 114 5.32 10.84 -5.99
C ASP A 114 6.74 10.43 -6.40
N TRP A 115 6.89 9.28 -7.06
CA TRP A 115 8.17 8.72 -7.51
C TRP A 115 8.90 9.60 -8.54
N VAL A 116 8.20 10.17 -9.52
CA VAL A 116 8.84 11.04 -10.55
C VAL A 116 8.98 12.50 -10.12
N ASN A 117 8.46 12.92 -8.97
CA ASN A 117 8.37 14.34 -8.62
C ASN A 117 9.60 14.84 -7.87
N PRO A 118 10.32 15.85 -8.40
CA PRO A 118 11.54 16.35 -7.79
C PRO A 118 11.31 17.07 -6.46
N SER A 119 10.07 17.43 -6.12
CA SER A 119 9.77 18.11 -4.85
C SER A 119 9.89 17.18 -3.63
N ALA A 120 9.90 15.85 -3.81
CA ALA A 120 10.05 14.87 -2.72
C ALA A 120 9.03 15.01 -1.57
N LYS A 121 7.90 15.70 -1.82
CA LYS A 121 6.84 15.96 -0.83
C LYS A 121 5.82 14.83 -0.72
N ASN A 122 5.80 13.95 -1.71
CA ASN A 122 4.91 12.79 -1.83
C ASN A 122 3.46 13.05 -1.42
N PRO A 123 2.75 13.99 -2.09
CA PRO A 123 1.39 14.37 -1.71
C PRO A 123 0.36 13.23 -1.79
N VAL A 124 0.61 12.15 -2.55
CA VAL A 124 -0.35 11.04 -2.63
C VAL A 124 -0.15 10.04 -1.50
N PHE A 125 1.08 9.58 -1.30
CA PHE A 125 1.43 8.74 -0.16
C PHE A 125 1.17 9.48 1.15
N GLY A 126 1.55 10.75 1.22
CA GLY A 126 1.30 11.66 2.35
C GLY A 126 2.50 11.81 3.28
N VAL A 127 3.65 11.21 2.96
CA VAL A 127 4.87 11.27 3.77
C VAL A 127 6.04 11.76 2.92
N PRO A 128 6.65 12.90 3.24
CA PRO A 128 7.80 13.42 2.48
C PRO A 128 8.96 12.42 2.47
N GLU A 129 9.68 12.34 1.36
CA GLU A 129 10.82 11.42 1.18
C GLU A 129 11.89 11.64 2.26
N LYS A 130 12.12 12.90 2.65
CA LYS A 130 13.04 13.26 3.73
C LYS A 130 12.71 12.53 5.04
N GLU A 131 11.43 12.45 5.41
CA GLU A 131 11.00 11.77 6.63
C GLU A 131 11.22 10.25 6.51
N VAL A 132 10.93 9.68 5.34
CA VAL A 132 11.16 8.25 5.03
C VAL A 132 12.66 7.93 5.16
N THR A 133 13.53 8.74 4.58
CA THR A 133 14.99 8.58 4.65
C THR A 133 15.51 8.76 6.07
N GLU A 134 15.04 9.77 6.81
CA GLU A 134 15.42 10.01 8.20
C GLU A 134 15.05 8.82 9.09
N THR A 135 13.86 8.24 8.92
CA THR A 135 13.46 7.05 9.67
C THR A 135 14.25 5.79 9.29
N ALA A 136 14.59 5.64 8.00
CA ALA A 136 15.41 4.54 7.52
C ALA A 136 16.86 4.61 8.01
N SER A 137 17.39 5.82 8.25
CA SER A 137 18.82 6.06 8.52
C SER A 137 19.39 5.28 9.70
N LYS A 138 18.55 4.90 10.68
CA LYS A 138 18.94 4.03 11.81
C LYS A 138 19.41 2.64 11.37
N TYR A 139 18.85 2.12 10.28
CA TYR A 139 19.12 0.78 9.76
C TYR A 139 19.93 0.81 8.47
N LEU A 140 19.73 1.82 7.62
CA LEU A 140 20.48 2.04 6.39
C LEU A 140 20.78 3.53 6.22
N ALA A 141 21.97 3.94 6.65
CA ALA A 141 22.37 5.35 6.71
C ALA A 141 22.54 6.03 5.34
N HIS A 142 22.87 5.25 4.30
CA HIS A 142 23.19 5.76 2.97
C HIS A 142 22.19 5.32 1.92
N PHE A 143 21.95 6.18 0.94
CA PHE A 143 21.18 5.84 -0.24
C PHE A 143 21.96 4.83 -1.10
N VAL A 144 21.31 3.73 -1.45
CA VAL A 144 21.91 2.61 -2.20
C VAL A 144 21.39 2.50 -3.63
N GLY A 145 20.72 3.54 -4.14
CA GLY A 145 19.97 3.51 -5.39
C GLY A 145 18.56 2.96 -5.21
N GLY A 146 17.68 3.21 -6.19
CA GLY A 146 16.30 2.68 -6.21
C GLY A 146 15.53 2.87 -4.90
N GLU A 147 14.71 1.88 -4.55
CA GLU A 147 13.83 1.94 -3.39
C GLU A 147 14.42 1.34 -2.12
N GLY A 148 15.68 0.86 -2.11
CA GLY A 148 16.21 0.09 -0.98
C GLY A 148 16.16 0.82 0.39
N GLN A 149 16.60 2.07 0.43
CA GLN A 149 16.48 2.91 1.64
C GLN A 149 15.03 3.35 1.91
N PRO A 150 14.27 3.86 0.91
CA PRO A 150 12.84 4.13 1.07
C PRO A 150 12.03 2.94 1.62
N THR A 151 12.23 1.72 1.14
CA THR A 151 11.53 0.49 1.55
C THR A 151 11.65 0.23 3.05
N ILE A 152 12.83 0.47 3.64
CA ILE A 152 13.03 0.41 5.08
C ILE A 152 12.20 1.49 5.78
N GLY A 153 12.27 2.73 5.32
CA GLY A 153 11.51 3.85 5.91
C GLY A 153 10.00 3.64 5.83
N HIS A 154 9.49 3.16 4.70
CA HIS A 154 8.08 2.82 4.50
C HIS A 154 7.62 1.66 5.39
N THR A 155 8.47 0.64 5.57
CA THR A 155 8.21 -0.45 6.52
C THR A 155 8.04 0.08 7.95
N ILE A 156 8.93 0.97 8.38
CA ILE A 156 8.86 1.62 9.70
C ILE A 156 7.59 2.48 9.79
N HIS A 157 7.25 3.23 8.74
CA HIS A 157 6.05 4.04 8.67
C HIS A 157 4.81 3.17 8.88
N PHE A 158 4.61 2.12 8.09
CA PHE A 158 3.44 1.26 8.22
C PHE A 158 3.35 0.58 9.59
N ALA A 159 4.46 0.10 10.14
CA ALA A 159 4.49 -0.47 11.48
C ALA A 159 4.01 0.52 12.56
N ARG A 160 4.43 1.78 12.47
CA ARG A 160 4.02 2.84 13.41
C ARG A 160 2.57 3.28 13.23
N HIS A 161 1.99 3.07 12.06
CA HIS A 161 0.61 3.45 11.73
C HIS A 161 -0.39 2.29 11.90
N GLY A 162 -0.01 1.24 12.63
CA GLY A 162 -0.92 0.17 13.05
C GLY A 162 -1.32 -0.77 11.92
N PHE A 163 -0.45 -0.96 10.93
CA PHE A 163 -0.62 -2.02 9.94
C PHE A 163 -0.34 -3.39 10.57
N ASP A 164 -1.09 -4.40 10.14
CA ASP A 164 -1.00 -5.76 10.68
C ASP A 164 0.18 -6.53 10.09
N GLY A 165 0.61 -6.19 8.87
CA GLY A 165 1.75 -6.81 8.21
C GLY A 165 2.22 -6.05 6.97
N ILE A 166 3.34 -6.49 6.42
CA ILE A 166 3.99 -5.90 5.25
C ILE A 166 4.15 -6.97 4.16
N VAL A 167 3.89 -6.59 2.92
CA VAL A 167 4.28 -7.39 1.75
C VAL A 167 5.34 -6.61 0.98
N HIS A 168 6.53 -7.21 0.91
CA HIS A 168 7.70 -6.65 0.25
C HIS A 168 7.86 -7.28 -1.14
N LEU A 169 7.80 -6.46 -2.19
CA LEU A 169 7.73 -6.88 -3.59
C LEU A 169 8.87 -6.26 -4.39
N PHE A 170 9.70 -7.08 -5.02
CA PHE A 170 10.75 -6.58 -5.91
C PHE A 170 11.16 -7.63 -6.95
N PRO A 171 11.70 -7.21 -8.11
CA PRO A 171 12.10 -8.15 -9.14
C PRO A 171 13.40 -8.87 -8.79
N PHE A 172 13.57 -10.10 -9.29
CA PHE A 172 14.84 -10.81 -9.16
C PHE A 172 16.00 -9.94 -9.68
N THR A 173 17.15 -9.99 -9.00
CA THR A 173 18.36 -9.15 -9.23
C THR A 173 18.26 -7.67 -8.87
N CYS A 174 17.18 -7.19 -8.23
CA CYS A 174 17.12 -5.80 -7.77
C CYS A 174 18.08 -5.55 -6.59
N MET A 175 19.30 -5.10 -6.89
CA MET A 175 20.37 -4.91 -5.90
C MET A 175 19.96 -4.02 -4.71
N PRO A 176 19.31 -2.85 -4.88
CA PRO A 176 18.86 -2.04 -3.74
C PRO A 176 17.91 -2.77 -2.81
N GLU A 177 16.98 -3.54 -3.39
CA GLU A 177 15.96 -4.25 -2.63
C GLU A 177 16.52 -5.52 -1.98
N ILE A 178 17.54 -6.16 -2.56
CA ILE A 178 18.30 -7.23 -1.90
C ILE A 178 19.04 -6.69 -0.67
N ILE A 179 19.62 -5.48 -0.76
CA ILE A 179 20.23 -4.83 0.42
C ILE A 179 19.16 -4.58 1.48
N ALA A 180 18.00 -4.04 1.10
CA ALA A 180 16.89 -3.82 2.03
C ALA A 180 16.40 -5.14 2.66
N GLU A 181 16.20 -6.18 1.85
CA GLU A 181 15.77 -7.52 2.29
C GLU A 181 16.70 -8.09 3.35
N SER A 182 18.01 -7.88 3.26
CA SER A 182 18.97 -8.34 4.27
C SER A 182 18.83 -7.63 5.62
N ILE A 183 18.25 -6.42 5.64
CA ILE A 183 18.12 -5.55 6.82
C ILE A 183 16.71 -5.66 7.44
N LEU A 184 15.68 -5.86 6.62
CA LEU A 184 14.28 -5.90 7.04
C LEU A 184 13.95 -6.93 8.14
N PRO A 185 14.59 -8.12 8.24
CA PRO A 185 14.40 -9.04 9.37
C PRO A 185 14.70 -8.39 10.74
N LYS A 186 15.70 -7.50 10.80
CA LYS A 186 16.00 -6.74 12.03
C LYS A 186 14.94 -5.68 12.30
N VAL A 187 14.52 -4.94 11.28
CA VAL A 187 13.49 -3.88 11.38
C VAL A 187 12.15 -4.46 11.85
N THR A 188 11.70 -5.53 11.20
CA THR A 188 10.43 -6.21 11.50
C THR A 188 10.41 -6.83 12.89
N LYS A 189 11.53 -7.39 13.34
CA LYS A 189 11.70 -7.86 14.71
C LYS A 189 11.63 -6.73 15.73
N ASP A 190 12.33 -5.62 15.47
CA ASP A 190 12.38 -4.46 16.38
C ASP A 190 11.03 -3.75 16.51
N LEU A 191 10.19 -3.83 15.47
CA LEU A 191 8.86 -3.20 15.42
C LEU A 191 7.71 -4.19 15.61
N ASP A 192 7.99 -5.47 15.83
CA ASP A 192 7.01 -6.53 16.05
C ASP A 192 5.93 -6.61 14.94
N ILE A 193 6.34 -6.41 13.67
CA ILE A 193 5.47 -6.47 12.48
C ILE A 193 5.87 -7.62 11.55
N PRO A 194 4.98 -8.58 11.24
CA PRO A 194 5.27 -9.64 10.27
C PRO A 194 5.44 -9.09 8.84
N MET A 195 6.31 -9.73 8.07
CA MET A 195 6.55 -9.38 6.68
C MET A 195 6.60 -10.63 5.80
N LEU A 196 6.05 -10.54 4.59
CA LEU A 196 6.22 -11.51 3.53
C LEU A 196 6.99 -10.88 2.38
N THR A 197 8.14 -11.45 2.03
CA THR A 197 8.90 -11.05 0.84
C THR A 197 8.57 -11.92 -0.36
N LEU A 198 8.27 -11.27 -1.48
CA LEU A 198 7.93 -11.87 -2.76
C LEU A 198 8.87 -11.30 -3.83
N VAL A 199 9.85 -12.12 -4.21
CA VAL A 199 10.72 -11.85 -5.35
C VAL A 199 10.02 -12.34 -6.61
N ILE A 200 9.81 -11.46 -7.58
CA ILE A 200 9.08 -11.76 -8.81
C ILE A 200 10.05 -11.84 -10.00
N ASP A 201 9.87 -12.84 -10.84
CA ASP A 201 10.57 -13.02 -12.10
C ASP A 201 9.64 -13.70 -13.14
N GLU A 202 10.16 -13.95 -14.35
CA GLU A 202 9.40 -14.59 -15.43
C GLU A 202 8.98 -16.04 -15.10
N GLN A 203 9.69 -16.71 -14.19
CA GLN A 203 9.38 -18.09 -13.80
C GLN A 203 8.40 -18.13 -12.61
N SER A 204 8.05 -16.98 -12.05
CA SER A 204 7.17 -16.86 -10.90
C SER A 204 5.74 -17.23 -11.28
N GLY A 205 5.27 -18.36 -10.76
CA GLY A 205 3.90 -18.82 -10.99
C GLY A 205 2.89 -18.08 -10.10
N ARG A 206 1.84 -17.52 -10.72
CA ARG A 206 0.72 -16.86 -10.01
C ARG A 206 0.19 -17.69 -8.83
N ALA A 207 -0.04 -18.99 -9.05
CA ALA A 207 -0.60 -19.86 -8.03
C ALA A 207 0.28 -19.92 -6.76
N GLY A 208 1.61 -19.99 -6.92
CA GLY A 208 2.54 -20.01 -5.78
C GLY A 208 2.53 -18.71 -4.99
N THR A 209 2.57 -17.57 -5.68
CA THR A 209 2.50 -16.25 -5.06
C THR A 209 1.22 -16.04 -4.27
N ILE A 210 0.08 -16.42 -4.87
CA ILE A 210 -1.23 -16.29 -4.24
C ILE A 210 -1.35 -17.16 -2.99
N THR A 211 -0.93 -18.43 -3.04
CA THR A 211 -1.00 -19.33 -1.88
C THR A 211 -0.16 -18.80 -0.70
N ARG A 212 1.03 -18.24 -0.98
CA ARG A 212 1.88 -17.62 0.05
C ARG A 212 1.21 -16.39 0.68
N LEU A 213 0.55 -15.56 -0.12
CA LEU A 213 -0.21 -14.40 0.38
C LEU A 213 -1.39 -14.84 1.25
N GLU A 214 -2.14 -15.86 0.84
CA GLU A 214 -3.27 -16.38 1.63
C GLU A 214 -2.80 -16.93 2.98
N ALA A 215 -1.74 -17.75 2.97
CA ALA A 215 -1.13 -18.24 4.20
C ALA A 215 -0.64 -17.11 5.12
N PHE A 216 -0.04 -16.06 4.55
CA PHE A 216 0.39 -14.89 5.30
C PHE A 216 -0.79 -14.15 5.95
N ILE A 217 -1.88 -13.94 5.22
CA ILE A 217 -3.09 -13.29 5.75
C ILE A 217 -3.70 -14.11 6.89
N ASP A 218 -3.72 -15.43 6.78
CA ASP A 218 -4.24 -16.29 7.84
C ASP A 218 -3.36 -16.22 9.10
N LEU A 219 -2.04 -16.13 8.94
CA LEU A 219 -1.12 -15.83 10.04
C LEU A 219 -1.45 -14.47 10.69
N LEU A 220 -1.66 -13.41 9.90
CA LEU A 220 -2.00 -12.08 10.41
C LEU A 220 -3.32 -12.09 11.20
N LYS A 221 -4.36 -12.75 10.68
CA LYS A 221 -5.65 -12.92 11.38
C LYS A 221 -5.49 -13.63 12.71
N SER A 222 -4.71 -14.72 12.74
CA SER A 222 -4.44 -15.47 13.97
C SER A 222 -3.75 -14.59 15.01
N ARG A 223 -2.70 -13.87 14.61
CA ARG A 223 -1.95 -12.96 15.47
C ARG A 223 -2.82 -11.81 16.00
N LYS A 224 -3.67 -11.23 15.16
CA LYS A 224 -4.59 -10.15 15.56
C LYS A 224 -5.59 -10.62 16.62
N LYS A 225 -6.18 -11.81 16.45
CA LYS A 225 -7.09 -12.43 17.44
C LYS A 225 -6.41 -12.68 18.79
N ILE A 226 -5.15 -13.14 18.79
CA ILE A 226 -4.37 -13.36 20.01
C ILE A 226 -4.14 -12.02 20.75
N LYS A 227 -3.70 -10.97 20.05
CA LYS A 227 -3.50 -9.63 20.63
C LYS A 227 -4.80 -9.04 21.21
N GLN A 228 -5.92 -9.16 20.50
CA GLN A 228 -7.24 -8.72 20.99
C GLN A 228 -7.65 -9.46 22.27
N THR A 229 -7.42 -10.77 22.33
CA THR A 229 -7.75 -11.60 23.50
C THR A 229 -6.89 -11.22 24.71
N GLN A 230 -5.59 -10.95 24.52
CA GLN A 230 -4.67 -10.54 25.58
C GLN A 230 -5.00 -9.13 26.12
N GLY A 231 -5.21 -8.16 25.24
CA GLY A 231 -5.58 -6.79 25.64
C GLY A 231 -6.92 -6.71 26.40
N THR A 232 -7.89 -7.56 26.02
CA THR A 232 -9.15 -7.67 26.77
C THR A 232 -8.92 -8.16 28.19
N LYS A 233 -8.08 -9.19 28.38
CA LYS A 233 -7.76 -9.73 29.71
C LYS A 233 -7.04 -8.71 30.60
N GLU A 234 -6.08 -7.95 30.06
CA GLU A 234 -5.36 -6.90 30.81
C GLU A 234 -6.29 -5.75 31.20
N SER A 235 -7.20 -5.34 30.31
CA SER A 235 -8.17 -4.27 30.60
C SER A 235 -9.21 -4.64 31.67
N VAL A 236 -9.64 -5.91 31.72
CA VAL A 236 -10.54 -6.43 32.75
C VAL A 236 -9.80 -6.50 34.09
N LEU A 237 -8.53 -6.90 34.09
CA LEU A 237 -7.71 -6.95 35.30
C LEU A 237 -7.46 -5.54 35.89
N CYS A 238 -7.19 -4.53 35.06
CA CYS A 238 -7.01 -3.14 35.51
C CYS A 238 -8.30 -2.49 36.04
N LYS A 239 -9.49 -2.98 35.66
CA LYS A 239 -10.78 -2.48 36.19
C LYS A 239 -11.23 -3.18 37.48
N ALA A 240 -10.55 -4.26 37.87
CA ALA A 240 -10.85 -5.05 39.06
C ALA A 240 -10.00 -4.67 40.28
N ILE A 241 -9.10 -3.68 40.12
CA ILE A 241 -8.26 -3.06 41.16
C ILE A 241 -8.81 -1.65 41.40
#